data_AF-A0A8F8SV31-F1
#
_entry.id   AF-A0A8F8SV31-F1
#
_cell.length_a   1.000
_cell.length_b   1.000
_cell.length_c   1.000
_cell.angle_alpha   90.00
_cell.angle_beta   90.00
_cell.angle_gamma   90.00
#
_symmetry.space_group_name_H-M   'P 1'
#
loop_
_entity.id
_entity.type
_entity.pdbx_description
1 polymer ?
#
loop_
_entity_poly.entity_id
_entity_poly.type
_entity_poly.pdbx_seq_one_letter_code
_entity_poly.pdbx_strand_id
1 'polypeptide(L)'
;MFRVRLDNGYYILAYISGKIRINSIRILPGDRVKVELSPYDLTKGRIVYRLLNKSVNDEMTDVDPTSDRDNELENSENEMEYNRTHYKSKDHRHENSRFCS
;
A
#
# COMPACT_ATOMS: atom_id res chain seq x y z
N MET A 1 -24.68 19.32 17.09
CA MET A 1 -23.51 18.49 17.47
C MET A 1 -23.94 17.04 17.42
N PHE A 2 -23.04 16.14 17.04
CA PHE A 2 -23.30 14.70 16.97
C PHE A 2 -22.35 13.97 17.93
N ARG A 3 -22.86 12.95 18.62
CA ARG A 3 -22.06 12.02 19.40
C ARG A 3 -21.70 10.84 18.52
N VAL A 4 -20.41 10.68 18.23
CA VAL A 4 -19.91 9.63 17.33
C VAL A 4 -19.12 8.62 18.16
N ARG A 5 -19.37 7.33 17.92
CA ARG A 5 -18.56 6.25 18.44
C ARG A 5 -17.44 5.96 17.44
N LEU A 6 -16.21 6.07 17.89
CA LEU A 6 -15.03 5.68 17.11
C LEU A 6 -14.84 4.16 17.16
N ASP A 7 -14.08 3.61 16.21
CA ASP A 7 -13.82 2.16 16.11
C ASP A 7 -13.08 1.62 17.34
N ASN A 8 -12.30 2.48 18.01
CA ASN A 8 -11.63 2.19 19.28
C ASN A 8 -12.59 2.13 20.50
N GLY A 9 -13.88 2.42 20.32
CA GLY A 9 -14.90 2.35 21.37
C GLY A 9 -15.14 3.65 22.14
N TYR A 10 -14.34 4.70 21.93
CA TYR A 10 -14.55 6.00 22.57
C TYR A 10 -15.64 6.83 21.89
N TYR A 11 -16.27 7.70 22.67
CA TYR A 11 -17.27 8.64 22.17
C TYR A 11 -16.69 10.05 22.10
N ILE A 12 -16.90 10.71 20.96
CA ILE A 12 -16.44 12.07 20.73
C ILE A 12 -17.61 12.98 20.32
N LEU A 13 -17.42 14.29 20.52
CA LEU A 13 -18.34 15.32 20.06
C LEU A 13 -17.85 15.85 18.71
N ALA A 14 -18.66 15.63 17.67
CA ALA A 14 -18.31 16.02 16.32
C ALA A 14 -19.25 17.09 15.74
N TYR A 15 -18.66 18.00 14.97
CA TYR A 15 -19.37 19.01 14.19
C TYR A 15 -19.38 18.64 12.71
N ILE A 16 -20.41 19.08 12.01
CA ILE A 16 -20.53 18.93 10.57
C ILE A 16 -19.54 19.88 9.88
N SER A 17 -18.77 19.38 8.90
CA SER A 17 -17.95 20.24 8.05
C SER A 17 -18.79 21.12 7.11
N GLY A 18 -18.24 22.25 6.66
CA GLY A 18 -18.92 23.12 5.70
C GLY A 18 -19.31 22.38 4.40
N LYS A 19 -18.46 21.45 3.93
CA LYS A 19 -18.73 20.64 2.73
C LYS A 19 -20.04 19.85 2.86
N ILE A 20 -20.27 19.16 3.97
CA ILE A 20 -21.53 18.44 4.22
C ILE A 20 -22.74 19.37 4.16
N ARG A 21 -22.64 20.58 4.74
CA ARG A 21 -23.72 21.59 4.73
C ARG A 21 -24.04 22.04 3.30
N ILE A 22 -23.02 22.33 2.49
CA ILE A 22 -23.18 22.79 1.12
C ILE A 22 -23.78 21.68 0.24
N ASN A 23 -23.26 20.45 0.36
CA ASN A 23 -23.75 19.30 -0.39
C ASN A 23 -25.09 18.75 0.13
N SER A 24 -25.70 19.37 1.14
CA SER A 24 -26.98 18.97 1.73
C SER A 24 -27.03 17.49 2.17
N ILE A 25 -25.89 16.93 2.57
CA ILE A 25 -25.80 15.54 3.00
C ILE A 25 -26.39 15.42 4.41
N ARG A 26 -27.47 14.63 4.54
CA ARG A 26 -28.12 14.35 5.82
C ARG A 26 -27.42 13.18 6.51
N ILE A 27 -27.06 13.37 7.77
CA ILE A 27 -26.50 12.33 8.63
C ILE A 27 -27.60 11.86 9.58
N LEU A 28 -27.90 10.57 9.53
CA LEU A 28 -28.87 9.92 10.39
C LEU A 28 -28.15 9.07 11.46
N PRO A 29 -28.79 8.82 12.61
CA PRO A 29 -28.25 7.86 13.59
C PRO A 29 -28.12 6.47 12.94
N GLY A 30 -26.97 5.84 13.11
CA GLY A 30 -26.64 4.55 12.49
C GLY A 30 -25.80 4.65 11.21
N ASP A 31 -25.63 5.86 10.66
CA ASP A 31 -24.73 6.07 9.52
C ASP A 31 -23.26 5.96 9.94
N ARG A 32 -22.45 5.33 9.07
CA ARG A 32 -21.00 5.36 9.18
C ARG A 32 -20.48 6.68 8.60
N VAL A 33 -19.64 7.36 9.35
CA VAL A 33 -19.10 8.67 8.99
C VAL A 33 -17.60 8.69 9.20
N LYS A 34 -16.88 9.37 8.32
CA LYS A 34 -15.45 9.64 8.55
C LYS A 34 -15.31 10.92 9.35
N VAL A 35 -14.54 10.82 10.44
CA VAL A 35 -14.26 11.94 11.34
C VAL A 35 -12.76 12.23 11.34
N GLU A 36 -12.41 13.50 11.22
CA GLU A 36 -11.06 14.01 11.49
C GLU A 36 -11.02 14.55 12.92
N LEU A 37 -10.04 14.11 13.71
CA LEU A 37 -9.85 14.58 15.08
C LEU A 37 -9.07 15.90 15.09
N SER A 38 -9.36 16.74 16.08
CA SER A 38 -8.51 17.89 16.34
C SER A 38 -7.17 17.40 16.91
N PRO A 39 -6.01 17.91 16.44
CA PRO A 39 -4.71 17.52 16.98
C PRO A 39 -4.53 17.95 18.44
N TYR A 40 -5.33 18.90 18.91
CA TYR A 40 -5.24 19.45 20.27
C TYR A 40 -6.19 18.76 21.26
N ASP A 41 -7.28 18.16 20.78
CA ASP A 41 -8.33 17.62 21.63
C ASP A 41 -8.98 16.41 20.93
N LEU A 42 -8.61 15.22 21.38
CA LEU A 42 -9.11 13.94 20.85
C LEU A 42 -10.59 13.69 21.19
N THR A 43 -11.20 14.50 22.07
CA THR A 43 -12.64 14.41 22.39
C THR A 43 -13.51 15.15 21.37
N LYS A 44 -12.89 15.97 20.51
CA LYS A 44 -13.57 16.78 19.49
C LYS A 44 -13.16 16.37 18.08
N GLY A 45 -14.15 16.31 17.20
CA GLY A 45 -13.94 15.92 15.80
C GLY A 45 -14.74 16.74 14.79
N ARG A 46 -14.38 16.57 13.52
CA ARG A 46 -15.05 17.14 12.36
C ARG A 46 -15.49 16.04 11.41
N ILE A 47 -16.77 16.01 11.07
CA ILE A 47 -17.33 15.04 10.12
C ILE A 47 -17.06 15.53 8.69
N VAL A 48 -16.29 14.76 7.93
CA VAL A 48 -15.87 15.14 6.57
C VAL A 48 -16.85 14.61 5.51
N TYR A 49 -17.18 13.32 5.58
CA TYR A 49 -18.10 12.66 4.65
C TYR A 49 -18.81 11.45 5.27
N ARG A 50 -19.93 11.07 4.66
CA ARG A 50 -20.69 9.85 4.96
C ARG A 50 -20.13 8.69 4.15
N LEU A 51 -19.91 7.54 4.80
CA LEU A 51 -19.45 6.32 4.13
C LEU A 51 -20.66 5.56 3.58
N LEU A 52 -20.54 5.07 2.34
CA LEU A 52 -21.48 4.11 1.79
C LEU A 52 -21.16 2.74 2.41
N ASN A 53 -22.19 2.00 2.80
CA ASN A 53 -22.02 0.63 3.25
C ASN A 53 -21.63 -0.22 2.03
N LYS A 54 -20.33 -0.52 1.87
CA LYS A 54 -19.85 -1.49 0.87
C LYS A 54 -20.25 -2.87 1.36
N SER A 55 -21.15 -3.55 0.66
CA SER A 55 -21.40 -4.98 0.83
C SER A 55 -20.11 -5.72 0.49
N VAL A 56 -19.53 -6.35 1.50
CA VAL A 56 -18.24 -7.04 1.43
C VAL A 56 -18.40 -8.29 0.58
N ASN A 57 -17.84 -8.26 -0.63
CA ASN A 57 -17.44 -9.46 -1.40
C ASN A 57 -15.95 -9.38 -1.76
N ASP A 58 -15.15 -8.57 -1.05
CA ASP A 58 -13.70 -8.59 -1.18
C ASP A 58 -13.13 -9.56 -0.13
N GLU A 59 -13.48 -10.84 -0.27
CA GLU A 59 -12.60 -11.88 0.25
C GLU A 59 -11.41 -12.03 -0.71
N MET A 60 -10.25 -12.35 -0.14
CA MET A 60 -9.11 -12.97 -0.79
C MET A 60 -8.10 -12.05 -1.50
N THR A 61 -7.26 -11.39 -0.70
CA THR A 61 -5.80 -11.50 -0.90
C THR A 61 -5.10 -11.59 0.46
N ASP A 62 -5.23 -12.77 1.09
CA ASP A 62 -4.18 -13.26 1.96
C ASP A 62 -3.01 -13.66 1.06
N VAL A 63 -2.19 -12.68 0.68
CA VAL A 63 -0.79 -12.93 0.32
C VAL A 63 0.01 -12.11 1.30
N ASP A 64 0.22 -12.70 2.47
CA ASP A 64 1.21 -12.23 3.43
C ASP A 64 2.60 -12.36 2.77
N PRO A 65 3.33 -11.26 2.51
CA PRO A 65 4.65 -11.34 1.91
C PRO A 65 5.73 -11.85 2.88
N THR A 66 5.38 -12.28 4.09
CA THR A 66 6.36 -12.80 5.07
C THR A 66 6.57 -14.31 5.04
N SER A 67 6.29 -14.99 3.92
CA SER A 67 6.77 -16.37 3.67
C SER A 67 8.18 -16.46 3.05
N ASP A 68 8.85 -15.34 2.73
CA ASP A 68 10.16 -15.37 2.07
C ASP A 68 11.36 -15.55 3.02
N ARG A 69 11.20 -16.32 4.11
CA ARG A 69 12.33 -16.66 5.00
C ARG A 69 13.15 -17.87 4.57
N ASP A 70 12.74 -18.58 3.52
CA ASP A 70 13.40 -19.83 3.12
C ASP A 70 14.05 -19.80 1.71
N ASN A 71 14.18 -18.64 1.05
CA ASN A 71 14.73 -18.58 -0.32
C ASN A 71 16.04 -17.77 -0.47
N GLU A 72 16.88 -17.76 0.57
CA GLU A 72 18.26 -17.24 0.52
C GLU A 72 19.32 -18.33 0.27
N LEU A 73 18.95 -19.62 0.15
CA LEU A 73 19.92 -20.71 0.02
C LEU A 73 20.19 -21.23 -1.41
N GLU A 74 19.32 -20.95 -2.39
CA GLU A 74 19.55 -21.42 -3.78
C GLU A 74 20.47 -20.51 -4.62
N ASN A 75 20.83 -19.32 -4.14
CA ASN A 75 21.69 -18.38 -4.88
C ASN A 75 23.20 -18.57 -4.66
N SER A 76 23.64 -19.55 -3.86
CA SER A 76 25.07 -19.81 -3.65
C SER A 76 25.65 -20.92 -4.54
N GLU A 77 24.82 -21.82 -5.08
CA GLU A 77 25.29 -22.92 -5.94
C GLU A 77 25.44 -22.48 -7.41
N ASN A 78 24.60 -21.55 -7.87
CA ASN A 78 24.58 -21.14 -9.28
C ASN A 78 25.67 -20.12 -9.68
N GLU A 79 26.27 -19.38 -8.74
CA GLU A 79 27.38 -18.47 -9.04
C GLU A 79 28.73 -19.20 -9.20
N MET A 80 28.86 -20.43 -8.69
CA MET A 80 30.09 -21.22 -8.81
C MET A 80 30.20 -21.96 -10.15
N GLU A 81 29.07 -22.19 -10.84
CA GLU A 81 29.06 -22.85 -12.15
C GLU A 81 29.32 -21.88 -13.31
N TYR A 82 28.77 -20.66 -13.24
CA TYR A 82 29.01 -19.60 -14.24
C TYR A 82 30.49 -19.20 -14.31
N ASN A 83 31.16 -19.12 -13.17
CA ASN A 83 32.56 -18.72 -13.09
C ASN A 83 33.57 -19.84 -13.46
N ARG A 84 33.09 -21.07 -13.73
CA ARG A 84 33.93 -22.17 -14.23
C ARG A 84 33.99 -22.23 -15.77
N THR A 85 33.02 -21.66 -16.47
CA THR A 85 32.91 -21.79 -17.94
C THR A 85 33.54 -20.66 -18.74
N HIS A 86 33.95 -19.53 -18.12
CA HIS A 86 34.37 -18.32 -18.84
C HIS A 86 35.85 -17.90 -18.72
N TYR A 87 36.72 -18.72 -18.12
CA TYR A 87 38.17 -18.44 -18.00
C TYR A 87 39.07 -19.56 -18.55
N LYS A 88 38.70 -20.16 -19.68
CA LYS A 88 39.67 -20.86 -20.54
C LYS A 88 39.23 -20.79 -21.98
N SER A 89 39.74 -19.79 -22.72
CA SER A 89 40.21 -19.89 -24.11
C SER A 89 40.61 -18.49 -24.59
N LYS A 90 41.85 -18.10 -24.27
CA LYS A 90 42.59 -17.15 -25.11
C LYS A 90 43.18 -17.91 -26.29
N ASP A 91 43.37 -17.18 -27.38
CA ASP A 91 44.25 -17.43 -28.53
C ASP A 91 43.67 -18.14 -29.76
N HIS A 92 43.43 -17.34 -30.82
CA HIS A 92 43.95 -17.50 -32.19
C HIS A 92 43.26 -16.45 -33.09
N ARG A 93 43.95 -15.40 -33.53
CA ARG A 93 44.90 -15.30 -34.66
C ARG A 93 44.23 -14.61 -35.88
N HIS A 94 44.89 -13.56 -36.38
CA HIS A 94 44.95 -13.08 -37.78
C HIS A 94 43.67 -12.42 -38.34
N GLU A 95 43.68 -11.11 -38.62
CA GLU A 95 44.21 -10.40 -39.82
C GLU A 95 43.12 -10.15 -40.88
N ASN A 96 43.35 -9.07 -41.64
CA ASN A 96 42.67 -8.61 -42.85
C ASN A 96 41.53 -7.62 -42.58
N SER A 97 41.85 -6.33 -42.54
CA SER A 97 42.08 -5.46 -43.71
C SER A 97 40.86 -5.42 -44.63
N ARG A 98 40.23 -4.25 -44.68
CA ARG A 98 39.99 -3.48 -45.91
C ARG A 98 39.11 -2.27 -45.60
N PHE A 99 39.67 -1.10 -45.87
CA PHE A 99 38.93 0.08 -46.29
C PHE A 99 38.01 -0.26 -47.47
N CYS A 100 36.86 0.41 -47.57
CA CYS A 100 36.57 1.25 -48.74
C CYS A 100 35.36 2.17 -48.50
N SER A 101 35.59 3.46 -48.83
CA SER A 101 34.70 4.50 -49.40
C SER A 101 33.30 4.72 -48.84
#